data_AF-A0A847ERM5-F1
#
_entry.id   AF-A0A847ERM5-F1
#
_cell.length_a   1.000
_cell.length_b   1.000
_cell.length_c   1.000
_cell.angle_alpha   90.00
_cell.angle_beta   90.00
_cell.angle_gamma   90.00
#
_symmetry.space_group_name_H-M   'P 1'
#
loop_
_entity.id
_entity.type
_entity.pdbx_description
1 polymer ?
#
loop_
_entity_poly.entity_id
_entity_poly.type
_entity_poly.pdbx_seq_one_letter_code
_entity_poly.pdbx_strand_id
1 'polypeptide(L)'
;TASAPGMTWYARLLGARIGKGVDLHTVPPVTGFLTVGEGASIEIEADLAGYWLDGDTLVVGSVTIGPDARIGMRSTLGPDSVVGAGAEIGPGSAVVGEVPAGEYWTGSPAQPSRARARGPWEAPPPRRPAWWLGYLLASLVIAAIPLAGLATGAAIVLATAPTGVGIAALLGHALVWLPPAVLAGFAVVALLVLGFVRLAGLFVVEGPAPVHSGRGLAAWATVRVLDEARTWLYPLYAGWFTTVWLRLLGAEMGKDAEASTVLMIPKLASVGEGSFLADDTLVGGYELGGGWLRTGRTRVGKGAFLGNSGMAAPGRKVPARGLVAVLSSAPPRDRAKKTTSWIGSPPAPLRRAVQQADTSLTYDPPTRLRVLRALVEAFRIVAVMVSMALAVLVVAALLALASASWWWAVGLGGVVLVATGYLAAWLSVLPKRLLVGRVKPAEHPLWSSFVWRNELADQFVELVTAPWFVRWATGTPLLNVWLRTMGARIGKGVWCESYWLPEPDLVEVGPGATISRGCVVQTHLFHDRV
;
A
#
# COMPACT_ATOMS: atom_id res chain seq x y z
N THR A 1 7.91 -8.82 6.41
CA THR A 1 8.00 -7.81 5.34
C THR A 1 8.66 -8.45 4.11
N ALA A 2 7.95 -8.48 2.99
CA ALA A 2 8.40 -9.06 1.72
C ALA A 2 9.73 -8.46 1.25
N SER A 3 10.58 -9.26 0.56
CA SER A 3 11.87 -8.89 -0.07
C SER A 3 13.10 -8.62 0.81
N ALA A 4 13.03 -8.91 2.12
CA ALA A 4 14.21 -8.85 2.99
C ALA A 4 15.23 -9.95 2.65
N PRO A 5 16.53 -9.74 2.89
CA PRO A 5 17.51 -10.82 2.83
C PRO A 5 17.08 -11.95 3.77
N GLY A 6 17.09 -13.17 3.24
CA GLY A 6 16.57 -14.34 3.93
C GLY A 6 15.13 -14.71 3.58
N MET A 7 14.43 -13.98 2.71
CA MET A 7 13.08 -14.37 2.27
C MET A 7 13.03 -15.78 1.65
N THR A 8 14.04 -16.11 0.85
CA THR A 8 14.18 -17.46 0.27
C THR A 8 14.51 -18.53 1.32
N TRP A 9 15.13 -18.16 2.44
CA TRP A 9 15.36 -19.05 3.58
C TRP A 9 14.08 -19.22 4.39
N TYR A 10 13.38 -18.13 4.69
CA TYR A 10 12.07 -18.15 5.34
C TYR A 10 11.05 -18.99 4.55
N ALA A 11 11.01 -18.85 3.23
CA ALA A 11 10.17 -19.68 2.37
C ALA A 11 10.49 -21.19 2.54
N ARG A 12 11.77 -21.57 2.58
CA ARG A 12 12.18 -22.96 2.82
C ARG A 12 11.78 -23.46 4.21
N LEU A 13 11.86 -22.62 5.25
CA LEU A 13 11.39 -22.96 6.59
C LEU A 13 9.88 -23.22 6.64
N LEU A 14 9.10 -22.53 5.81
CA LEU A 14 7.66 -22.77 5.65
C LEU A 14 7.35 -24.03 4.82
N GLY A 15 8.36 -24.74 4.29
CA GLY A 15 8.19 -25.94 3.47
C GLY A 15 8.25 -25.73 1.96
N ALA A 16 8.45 -24.48 1.49
CA ALA A 16 8.55 -24.20 0.06
C ALA A 16 9.86 -24.71 -0.56
N ARG A 17 9.79 -25.16 -1.81
CA ARG A 17 10.96 -25.59 -2.60
C ARG A 17 11.48 -24.41 -3.42
N ILE A 18 12.56 -23.78 -2.94
CA ILE A 18 13.14 -22.60 -3.60
C ILE A 18 14.48 -22.95 -4.26
N GLY A 19 14.54 -22.81 -5.58
CA GLY A 19 15.72 -23.01 -6.41
C GLY A 19 16.87 -22.06 -6.09
N LYS A 20 18.02 -22.30 -6.72
CA LYS A 20 19.18 -21.41 -6.58
C LYS A 20 18.87 -20.10 -7.26
N GLY A 21 19.26 -19.00 -6.61
CA GLY A 21 19.28 -17.74 -7.31
C GLY A 21 17.96 -17.07 -7.62
N VAL A 22 16.91 -17.46 -6.90
CA VAL A 22 15.59 -16.84 -6.97
C VAL A 22 15.65 -15.45 -6.35
N ASP A 23 15.14 -14.47 -7.10
CA ASP A 23 14.87 -13.13 -6.60
C ASP A 23 13.41 -13.07 -6.11
N LEU A 24 13.20 -13.28 -4.80
CA LEU A 24 11.88 -13.35 -4.18
C LEU A 24 11.55 -12.05 -3.45
N HIS A 25 10.81 -11.14 -4.11
CA HIS A 25 10.46 -9.83 -3.54
C HIS A 25 9.02 -9.77 -2.98
N THR A 26 8.40 -10.92 -2.72
CA THR A 26 7.11 -11.07 -2.05
C THR A 26 7.20 -11.99 -0.83
N VAL A 27 6.13 -12.10 -0.02
CA VAL A 27 6.05 -13.06 1.09
C VAL A 27 5.67 -14.44 0.54
N PRO A 28 6.36 -15.53 0.90
CA PRO A 28 5.95 -16.88 0.53
C PRO A 28 4.65 -17.30 1.25
N PRO A 29 3.87 -18.24 0.70
CA PRO A 29 2.68 -18.75 1.37
C PRO A 29 3.05 -19.54 2.63
N VAL A 30 2.22 -19.39 3.66
CA VAL A 30 2.35 -20.14 4.92
C VAL A 30 2.02 -21.63 4.77
N THR A 31 1.37 -22.02 3.69
CA THR A 31 1.01 -23.41 3.38
C THR A 31 2.22 -24.27 3.02
N GLY A 32 3.34 -23.65 2.65
CA GLY A 32 4.51 -24.36 2.11
C GLY A 32 4.32 -24.91 0.69
N PHE A 33 3.13 -24.76 0.10
CA PHE A 33 2.78 -25.30 -1.22
C PHE A 33 3.27 -24.38 -2.35
N LEU A 34 4.56 -24.06 -2.31
CA LEU A 34 5.22 -23.23 -3.30
C LEU A 34 6.48 -23.94 -3.81
N THR A 35 6.59 -24.06 -5.13
CA THR A 35 7.82 -24.49 -5.81
C THR A 35 8.27 -23.37 -6.75
N VAL A 36 9.52 -22.93 -6.60
CA VAL A 36 10.12 -21.89 -7.44
C VAL A 36 11.43 -22.41 -8.02
N GLY A 37 11.51 -22.45 -9.35
CA GLY A 37 12.67 -22.90 -10.11
C GLY A 37 13.88 -21.97 -9.99
N GLU A 38 15.04 -22.47 -10.40
CA GLU A 38 16.28 -21.69 -10.40
C GLU A 38 16.17 -20.43 -11.28
N GLY A 39 16.74 -19.31 -10.81
CA GLY A 39 16.79 -18.05 -11.57
C GLY A 39 15.46 -17.30 -11.70
N ALA A 40 14.35 -17.85 -11.21
CA ALA A 40 13.04 -17.20 -11.27
C ALA A 40 13.02 -15.88 -10.49
N SER A 41 12.21 -14.93 -10.98
CA SER A 41 12.07 -13.59 -10.42
C SER A 41 10.62 -13.31 -10.07
N ILE A 42 10.34 -12.96 -8.81
CA ILE A 42 9.01 -12.64 -8.33
C ILE A 42 9.05 -11.22 -7.77
N GLU A 43 8.29 -10.34 -8.41
CA GLU A 43 8.22 -8.94 -8.04
C GLU A 43 7.34 -8.70 -6.79
N ILE A 44 7.34 -7.44 -6.35
CA ILE A 44 6.65 -7.00 -5.16
C ILE A 44 5.14 -7.12 -5.29
N GLU A 45 4.46 -7.34 -4.16
CA GLU A 45 2.98 -7.42 -4.09
C GLU A 45 2.38 -8.54 -4.96
N ALA A 46 3.18 -9.49 -5.46
CA ALA A 46 2.64 -10.71 -6.06
C ALA A 46 2.02 -11.59 -4.96
N ASP A 47 0.77 -12.01 -5.14
CA ASP A 47 0.08 -12.94 -4.25
C ASP A 47 0.41 -14.40 -4.65
N LEU A 48 1.15 -15.07 -3.77
CA LEU A 48 1.55 -16.47 -3.89
C LEU A 48 0.81 -17.38 -2.91
N ALA A 49 -0.28 -16.91 -2.30
CA ALA A 49 -1.02 -17.63 -1.26
C ALA A 49 -1.41 -19.05 -1.68
N GLY A 50 -1.80 -19.25 -2.95
CA GLY A 50 -2.22 -20.56 -3.46
C GLY A 50 -3.51 -21.08 -2.83
N TYR A 51 -4.27 -20.23 -2.15
CA TYR A 51 -5.59 -20.57 -1.62
C TYR A 51 -6.59 -19.45 -1.92
N TRP A 52 -7.87 -19.76 -1.83
CA TRP A 52 -8.95 -18.80 -1.69
C TRP A 52 -10.14 -19.46 -0.98
N LEU A 53 -11.14 -18.69 -0.60
CA LEU A 53 -12.40 -19.23 -0.13
C LEU A 53 -13.46 -19.04 -1.22
N ASP A 54 -14.26 -20.07 -1.48
CA ASP A 54 -15.43 -20.01 -2.36
C ASP A 54 -16.65 -20.47 -1.56
N GLY A 55 -17.49 -19.51 -1.16
CA GLY A 55 -18.57 -19.76 -0.20
C GLY A 55 -18.05 -20.34 1.12
N ASP A 56 -18.42 -21.59 1.40
CA ASP A 56 -18.01 -22.37 2.57
C ASP A 56 -16.81 -23.30 2.31
N THR A 57 -16.25 -23.29 1.10
CA THR A 57 -15.19 -24.18 0.68
C THR A 57 -13.84 -23.45 0.61
N LEU A 58 -12.87 -23.91 1.41
CA LEU A 58 -11.48 -23.45 1.32
C LEU A 58 -10.75 -24.27 0.25
N VAL A 59 -10.44 -23.63 -0.88
CA VAL A 59 -9.61 -24.24 -1.93
C VAL A 59 -8.16 -23.92 -1.62
N VAL A 60 -7.35 -24.94 -1.43
CA VAL A 60 -5.90 -24.84 -1.22
C VAL A 60 -5.22 -25.66 -2.30
N GLY A 61 -4.31 -25.04 -3.03
CA GLY A 61 -3.58 -25.67 -4.12
C GLY A 61 -2.11 -25.28 -4.11
N SER A 62 -1.36 -25.96 -4.97
CA SER A 62 0.07 -25.69 -5.13
C SER A 62 0.33 -24.53 -6.08
N VAL A 63 1.41 -23.80 -5.88
CA VAL A 63 1.90 -22.80 -6.83
C VAL A 63 3.27 -23.23 -7.34
N THR A 64 3.39 -23.44 -8.65
CA THR A 64 4.65 -23.84 -9.28
C THR A 64 5.12 -22.77 -10.26
N ILE A 65 6.32 -22.25 -10.04
CA ILE A 65 6.98 -21.26 -10.88
C ILE A 65 8.24 -21.90 -11.45
N GLY A 66 8.33 -22.02 -12.78
CA GLY A 66 9.42 -22.68 -13.47
C GLY A 66 10.75 -21.93 -13.42
N PRO A 67 11.86 -22.57 -13.83
CA PRO A 67 13.16 -21.91 -13.92
C PRO A 67 13.12 -20.67 -14.82
N ASP A 68 13.83 -19.61 -14.41
CA ASP A 68 13.91 -18.32 -15.12
C ASP A 68 12.55 -17.64 -15.42
N ALA A 69 11.45 -18.15 -14.85
CA ALA A 69 10.14 -17.55 -15.01
C ALA A 69 10.04 -16.23 -14.23
N ARG A 70 9.20 -15.33 -14.72
CA ARG A 70 9.02 -14.00 -14.14
C ARG A 70 7.56 -13.76 -13.76
N ILE A 71 7.33 -13.41 -12.50
CA ILE A 71 6.04 -12.98 -12.01
C ILE A 71 6.04 -11.48 -11.78
N GLY A 72 5.28 -10.76 -12.61
CA GLY A 72 5.13 -9.32 -12.51
C GLY A 72 4.39 -8.90 -11.24
N MET A 73 4.69 -7.69 -10.78
CA MET A 73 4.10 -7.12 -9.58
C MET A 73 2.56 -7.13 -9.56
N ARG A 74 1.97 -7.20 -8.37
CA ARG A 74 0.51 -7.26 -8.15
C ARG A 74 -0.21 -8.40 -8.90
N SER A 75 0.53 -9.41 -9.36
CA SER A 75 -0.09 -10.58 -9.97
C SER A 75 -0.52 -11.56 -8.90
N THR A 76 -1.64 -12.24 -9.11
CA THR A 76 -2.18 -13.28 -8.22
C THR A 76 -2.03 -14.63 -8.88
N LEU A 77 -1.41 -15.59 -8.19
CA LEU A 77 -1.35 -16.99 -8.61
C LEU A 77 -2.34 -17.79 -7.76
N GLY A 78 -3.41 -18.27 -8.40
CA GLY A 78 -4.43 -19.08 -7.75
C GLY A 78 -3.97 -20.48 -7.34
N PRO A 79 -4.86 -21.25 -6.69
CA PRO A 79 -4.63 -22.67 -6.41
C PRO A 79 -4.26 -23.46 -7.68
N ASP A 80 -3.24 -24.30 -7.59
CA ASP A 80 -2.76 -25.19 -8.66
C ASP A 80 -2.25 -24.48 -9.92
N SER A 81 -1.87 -23.20 -9.78
CA SER A 81 -1.27 -22.45 -10.88
C SER A 81 0.16 -22.90 -11.17
N VAL A 82 0.45 -23.10 -12.46
CA VAL A 82 1.76 -23.54 -12.97
C VAL A 82 2.26 -22.54 -14.00
N VAL A 83 3.42 -21.94 -13.77
CA VAL A 83 4.08 -21.04 -14.71
C VAL A 83 5.31 -21.74 -15.28
N GLY A 84 5.33 -21.99 -16.58
CA GLY A 84 6.40 -22.72 -17.26
C GLY A 84 7.76 -22.03 -17.23
N ALA A 85 8.82 -22.77 -17.57
CA ALA A 85 10.18 -22.25 -17.59
C ALA A 85 10.33 -21.05 -18.54
N GLY A 86 10.98 -19.98 -18.09
CA GLY A 86 11.19 -18.75 -18.86
C GLY A 86 9.92 -17.99 -19.25
N ALA A 87 8.75 -18.40 -18.75
CA ALA A 87 7.49 -17.70 -19.00
C ALA A 87 7.43 -16.40 -18.19
N GLU A 88 6.63 -15.44 -18.67
CA GLU A 88 6.51 -14.13 -18.08
C GLU A 88 5.05 -13.73 -17.87
N ILE A 89 4.71 -13.42 -16.63
CA ILE A 89 3.41 -12.89 -16.23
C ILE A 89 3.51 -11.38 -16.11
N GLY A 90 2.72 -10.65 -16.89
CA GLY A 90 2.64 -9.20 -16.83
C GLY A 90 2.07 -8.70 -15.50
N PRO A 91 2.36 -7.46 -15.08
CA PRO A 91 1.83 -6.89 -13.85
C PRO A 91 0.29 -6.90 -13.74
N GLY A 92 -0.22 -7.09 -12.52
CA GLY A 92 -1.66 -7.06 -12.23
C GLY A 92 -2.44 -8.19 -12.91
N SER A 93 -1.81 -9.35 -13.13
CA SER A 93 -2.45 -10.47 -13.80
C SER A 93 -2.94 -11.52 -12.81
N ALA A 94 -4.04 -12.21 -13.11
CA ALA A 94 -4.56 -13.32 -12.31
C ALA A 94 -4.36 -14.64 -13.07
N VAL A 95 -3.42 -15.47 -12.60
CA VAL A 95 -3.12 -16.77 -13.21
C VAL A 95 -3.96 -17.83 -12.51
N VAL A 96 -4.80 -18.50 -13.30
CA VAL A 96 -5.57 -19.68 -12.91
C VAL A 96 -5.22 -20.78 -13.90
N GLY A 97 -4.58 -21.85 -13.43
CA GLY A 97 -4.12 -22.96 -14.26
C GLY A 97 -2.70 -22.80 -14.81
N GLU A 98 -2.46 -23.32 -16.01
CA GLU A 98 -1.11 -23.47 -16.59
C GLU A 98 -0.76 -22.38 -17.61
N VAL A 99 0.46 -21.87 -17.51
CA VAL A 99 1.08 -20.96 -18.48
C VAL A 99 2.26 -21.69 -19.14
N PRO A 100 2.26 -21.88 -20.47
CA PRO A 100 3.33 -22.58 -21.17
C PRO A 100 4.71 -21.92 -21.04
N ALA A 101 5.75 -22.73 -21.20
CA ALA A 101 7.14 -22.26 -21.13
C ALA A 101 7.46 -21.19 -22.19
N GLY A 102 8.19 -20.16 -21.78
CA GLY A 102 8.70 -19.11 -22.67
C GLY A 102 7.65 -18.15 -23.22
N GLU A 103 6.37 -18.23 -22.80
CA GLU A 103 5.31 -17.33 -23.27
C GLU A 103 5.16 -16.08 -22.39
N TYR A 104 4.51 -15.04 -22.94
CA TYR A 104 4.13 -13.84 -22.20
C TYR A 104 2.61 -13.77 -22.03
N TRP A 105 2.15 -13.81 -20.78
CA TRP A 105 0.73 -13.78 -20.42
C TRP A 105 0.42 -12.54 -19.59
N THR A 106 -0.77 -11.97 -19.76
CA THR A 106 -1.19 -10.82 -18.95
C THR A 106 -2.70 -10.74 -18.83
N GLY A 107 -3.15 -10.17 -17.72
CA GLY A 107 -4.52 -9.78 -17.46
C GLY A 107 -5.23 -10.56 -16.37
N SER A 108 -6.49 -10.21 -16.10
CA SER A 108 -7.30 -10.85 -15.06
C SER A 108 -8.65 -11.29 -15.64
N PRO A 109 -8.84 -12.60 -15.97
CA PRO A 109 -7.84 -13.67 -15.90
C PRO A 109 -6.71 -13.49 -16.94
N ALA A 110 -5.55 -14.08 -16.67
CA ALA A 110 -4.37 -13.97 -17.53
C ALA A 110 -4.60 -14.70 -18.85
N GLN A 111 -4.24 -14.06 -19.96
CA GLN A 111 -4.37 -14.63 -21.30
C GLN A 111 -3.04 -14.53 -22.06
N PRO A 112 -2.79 -15.41 -23.05
CA PRO A 112 -1.63 -15.31 -23.92
C PRO A 112 -1.62 -13.97 -24.63
N SER A 113 -0.55 -13.20 -24.49
CA SER A 113 -0.39 -11.91 -25.17
C SER A 113 0.73 -11.95 -26.21
N ARG A 114 1.81 -12.71 -25.95
CA ARG A 114 2.84 -12.99 -26.96
C ARG A 114 3.34 -14.42 -26.81
N ALA A 115 3.62 -15.05 -27.95
CA ALA A 115 4.22 -16.37 -28.01
C ALA A 115 5.65 -16.44 -27.44
N ARG A 116 6.30 -15.29 -27.18
CA ARG A 116 7.62 -15.22 -26.57
C ARG A 116 7.67 -14.16 -25.46
N ALA A 117 8.16 -14.57 -24.30
CA ALA A 117 8.51 -13.71 -23.18
C ALA A 117 9.53 -12.66 -23.61
N ARG A 118 9.56 -11.52 -22.90
CA ARG A 118 10.55 -10.46 -23.20
C ARG A 118 11.97 -10.92 -22.92
N GLY A 119 12.13 -11.92 -22.06
CA GLY A 119 13.42 -12.47 -21.63
C GLY A 119 14.19 -11.53 -20.71
N PRO A 120 15.34 -11.97 -20.19
CA PRO A 120 16.22 -11.10 -19.42
C PRO A 120 16.80 -10.01 -20.33
N TRP A 121 17.06 -8.83 -19.78
CA TRP A 121 17.60 -7.70 -20.55
C TRP A 121 19.03 -7.95 -21.04
N GLU A 122 19.81 -8.68 -20.24
CA GLU A 122 21.21 -9.02 -20.49
C GLU A 122 21.51 -10.42 -19.94
N ALA A 123 22.69 -10.96 -20.25
CA ALA A 123 23.15 -12.22 -19.66
C ALA A 123 23.18 -12.13 -18.12
N PRO A 124 22.95 -13.24 -17.38
CA PRO A 124 22.89 -13.21 -15.92
C PRO A 124 24.15 -12.57 -15.31
N PRO A 125 24.01 -11.59 -14.40
CA PRO A 125 25.15 -10.90 -13.84
C PRO A 125 25.85 -11.79 -12.81
N PRO A 126 27.16 -11.59 -12.57
CA PRO A 126 27.86 -12.32 -11.53
C PRO A 126 27.26 -12.04 -10.16
N ARG A 127 26.98 -13.09 -9.39
CA ARG A 127 26.45 -12.96 -8.04
C ARG A 127 27.52 -12.43 -7.09
N ARG A 128 27.17 -11.39 -6.34
CA ARG A 128 28.03 -10.77 -5.34
C ARG A 128 27.35 -10.92 -3.97
N PRO A 129 27.60 -12.01 -3.23
CA PRO A 129 26.90 -12.31 -1.98
C PRO A 129 27.11 -11.24 -0.91
N ALA A 130 28.19 -10.45 -0.98
CA ALA A 130 28.42 -9.31 -0.10
C ALA A 130 27.26 -8.29 -0.09
N TRP A 131 26.51 -8.16 -1.19
CA TRP A 131 25.35 -7.26 -1.23
C TRP A 131 24.19 -7.76 -0.37
N TRP A 132 24.14 -9.04 -0.01
CA TRP A 132 23.17 -9.56 0.96
C TRP A 132 23.23 -8.79 2.28
N LEU A 133 24.45 -8.47 2.76
CA LEU A 133 24.65 -7.64 3.95
C LEU A 133 24.11 -6.22 3.74
N GLY A 134 24.28 -5.64 2.55
CA GLY A 134 23.72 -4.32 2.21
C GLY A 134 22.19 -4.28 2.29
N TYR A 135 21.52 -5.30 1.74
CA TYR A 135 20.06 -5.45 1.88
C TYR A 135 19.64 -5.64 3.34
N LEU A 136 20.45 -6.34 4.15
CA LEU A 136 20.13 -6.61 5.56
C LEU A 136 20.22 -5.32 6.37
N LEU A 137 21.33 -4.61 6.22
CA LEU A 137 21.53 -3.32 6.88
C LEU A 137 20.46 -2.31 6.46
N ALA A 138 20.11 -2.24 5.16
CA ALA A 138 19.03 -1.38 4.70
C ALA A 138 17.68 -1.77 5.32
N SER A 139 17.37 -3.06 5.42
CA SER A 139 16.14 -3.55 6.08
C SER A 139 16.09 -3.16 7.57
N LEU A 140 17.21 -3.30 8.28
CA LEU A 140 17.33 -2.91 9.70
C LEU A 140 17.19 -1.40 9.89
N VAL A 141 17.81 -0.60 9.02
CA VAL A 141 17.67 0.86 9.04
C VAL A 141 16.21 1.26 8.80
N ILE A 142 15.55 0.69 7.79
CA ILE A 142 14.14 0.97 7.51
C ILE A 142 13.26 0.60 8.72
N ALA A 143 13.48 -0.57 9.32
CA ALA A 143 12.74 -1.01 10.50
C ALA A 143 12.97 -0.11 11.74
N ALA A 144 14.14 0.53 11.84
CA ALA A 144 14.48 1.43 12.94
C ALA A 144 13.85 2.83 12.82
N ILE A 145 13.40 3.25 11.64
CA ILE A 145 12.80 4.58 11.41
C ILE A 145 11.62 4.87 12.34
N PRO A 146 10.54 4.05 12.40
CA PRO A 146 9.43 4.31 13.30
C PRO A 146 9.84 4.27 14.78
N LEU A 147 10.82 3.42 15.13
CA LEU A 147 11.37 3.35 16.49
C LEU A 147 12.06 4.65 16.89
N ALA A 148 12.77 5.32 15.96
CA ALA A 148 13.37 6.62 16.21
C ALA A 148 12.30 7.68 16.52
N GLY A 149 11.19 7.68 15.78
CA GLY A 149 10.04 8.56 16.07
C GLY A 149 9.43 8.32 17.45
N LEU A 150 9.21 7.05 17.81
CA LEU A 150 8.73 6.67 19.14
C LEU A 150 9.71 7.08 20.24
N ALA A 151 11.01 6.87 20.03
CA ALA A 151 12.05 7.27 20.97
C ALA A 151 12.11 8.79 21.15
N THR A 152 11.94 9.58 20.09
CA THR A 152 11.83 11.04 20.19
C THR A 152 10.63 11.46 21.04
N GLY A 153 9.46 10.87 20.78
CA GLY A 153 8.26 11.15 21.58
C GLY A 153 8.46 10.79 23.06
N ALA A 154 9.01 9.61 23.34
CA ALA A 154 9.33 9.16 24.69
C ALA A 154 10.35 10.08 25.38
N ALA A 155 11.37 10.54 24.67
CA ALA A 155 12.38 11.46 25.20
C ALA A 155 11.76 12.79 25.62
N ILE A 156 10.81 13.34 24.85
CA ILE A 156 10.08 14.58 25.21
C ILE A 156 9.26 14.38 26.47
N VAL A 157 8.51 13.27 26.54
CA VAL A 157 7.71 12.93 27.72
C VAL A 157 8.59 12.79 28.96
N LEU A 158 9.71 12.07 28.87
CA LEU A 158 10.63 11.85 29.98
C LEU A 158 11.38 13.12 30.41
N ALA A 159 11.81 13.95 29.46
CA ALA A 159 12.53 15.19 29.74
C ALA A 159 11.66 16.25 30.42
N THR A 160 10.33 16.16 30.27
CA THR A 160 9.36 17.11 30.82
C THR A 160 8.62 16.57 32.04
N ALA A 161 8.76 15.28 32.33
CA ALA A 161 8.13 14.66 33.49
C ALA A 161 8.76 15.18 34.79
N PRO A 162 7.96 15.43 35.84
CA PRO A 162 8.52 15.78 37.15
C PRO A 162 9.40 14.65 37.68
N THR A 163 10.48 15.00 38.38
CA THR A 163 11.40 14.01 38.94
C THR A 163 10.75 13.25 40.10
N GLY A 164 11.08 11.96 40.25
CA GLY A 164 10.59 11.13 41.36
C GLY A 164 9.11 10.72 41.27
N VAL A 165 8.44 10.97 40.15
CA VAL A 165 7.03 10.55 39.97
C VAL A 165 6.91 9.04 39.75
N GLY A 166 5.84 8.45 40.29
CA GLY A 166 5.49 7.06 40.02
C GLY A 166 5.06 6.83 38.56
N ILE A 167 5.09 5.57 38.13
CA ILE A 167 4.74 5.15 36.76
C ILE A 167 3.34 5.63 36.35
N ALA A 168 2.34 5.57 37.24
CA ALA A 168 0.99 6.01 36.92
C ALA A 168 0.92 7.52 36.59
N ALA A 169 1.64 8.34 37.37
CA ALA A 169 1.74 9.78 37.11
C ALA A 169 2.53 10.07 35.82
N LEU A 170 3.58 9.29 35.53
CA LEU A 170 4.32 9.39 34.27
C LEU A 170 3.44 9.08 33.05
N LEU A 171 2.57 8.08 33.12
CA LEU A 171 1.65 7.74 32.02
C LEU A 171 0.55 8.79 31.85
N GLY A 172 0.05 9.35 32.95
CA GLY A 172 -0.85 10.51 32.90
C GLY A 172 -0.16 11.72 32.24
N HIS A 173 1.09 11.99 32.59
CA HIS A 173 1.92 13.02 31.96
C HIS A 173 2.14 12.75 30.47
N ALA A 174 2.39 11.49 30.09
CA ALA A 174 2.55 11.08 28.70
C ALA A 174 1.30 11.37 27.85
N LEU A 175 0.09 11.18 28.40
CA LEU A 175 -1.16 11.52 27.71
C LEU A 175 -1.32 13.04 27.50
N VAL A 176 -0.91 13.85 28.49
CA VAL A 176 -0.97 15.32 28.39
C VAL A 176 0.05 15.84 27.37
N TRP A 177 1.28 15.30 27.39
CA TRP A 177 2.36 15.66 26.47
C TRP A 177 2.32 14.93 25.13
N LEU A 178 1.26 14.16 24.88
CA LEU A 178 1.11 13.38 23.67
C LEU A 178 1.12 14.24 22.40
N PRO A 179 0.42 15.39 22.31
CA PRO A 179 0.43 16.19 21.08
C PRO A 179 1.83 16.64 20.64
N PRO A 180 2.65 17.32 21.47
CA PRO A 180 4.02 17.69 21.06
C PRO A 180 4.92 16.47 20.84
N ALA A 181 4.77 15.40 21.63
CA ALA A 181 5.55 14.17 21.45
C ALA A 181 5.28 13.49 20.10
N VAL A 182 4.00 13.37 19.70
CA VAL A 182 3.59 12.79 18.42
C VAL A 182 4.04 13.67 17.26
N LEU A 183 3.88 14.99 17.35
CA LEU A 183 4.32 15.90 16.29
C LEU A 183 5.84 15.82 16.05
N ALA A 184 6.63 15.78 17.13
CA ALA A 184 8.07 15.64 17.03
C ALA A 184 8.49 14.27 16.47
N GLY A 185 7.91 13.18 16.98
CA GLY A 185 8.17 11.83 16.48
C GLY A 185 7.80 11.68 15.00
N PHE A 186 6.65 12.22 14.60
CA PHE A 186 6.19 12.25 13.21
C PHE A 186 7.15 13.03 12.30
N ALA A 187 7.60 14.21 12.76
CA ALA A 187 8.59 15.01 12.03
C ALA A 187 9.92 14.27 11.87
N VAL A 188 10.41 13.59 12.91
CA VAL A 188 11.63 12.77 12.82
C VAL A 188 11.47 11.65 11.81
N VAL A 189 10.36 10.91 11.84
CA VAL A 189 10.08 9.86 10.85
C VAL A 189 10.08 10.44 9.43
N ALA A 190 9.40 11.57 9.21
CA ALA A 190 9.37 12.24 7.92
C ALA A 190 10.77 12.66 7.45
N LEU A 191 11.58 13.27 8.31
CA LEU A 191 12.94 13.69 7.98
C LEU A 191 13.87 12.50 7.68
N LEU A 192 13.74 11.40 8.43
CA LEU A 192 14.52 10.19 8.18
C LEU A 192 14.15 9.53 6.85
N VAL A 193 12.84 9.41 6.54
CA VAL A 193 12.39 8.91 5.23
C VAL A 193 12.90 9.82 4.11
N LEU A 194 12.77 11.13 4.26
CA LEU A 194 13.26 12.11 3.28
C LEU A 194 14.76 11.96 3.03
N GLY A 195 15.57 11.96 4.10
CA GLY A 195 17.01 11.82 4.03
C GLY A 195 17.43 10.50 3.39
N PHE A 196 16.78 9.40 3.80
CA PHE A 196 17.04 8.07 3.25
C PHE A 196 16.76 8.01 1.75
N VAL A 197 15.59 8.48 1.31
CA VAL A 197 15.18 8.45 -0.10
C VAL A 197 16.07 9.35 -0.95
N ARG A 198 16.46 10.53 -0.46
CA ARG A 198 17.38 11.42 -1.18
C ARG A 198 18.78 10.82 -1.31
N LEU A 199 19.29 10.19 -0.25
CA LEU A 199 20.58 9.51 -0.26
C LEU A 199 20.58 8.30 -1.20
N ALA A 200 19.58 7.43 -1.09
CA ALA A 200 19.40 6.29 -2.01
C ALA A 200 19.24 6.78 -3.46
N GLY A 201 18.51 7.87 -3.66
CA GLY A 201 18.30 8.54 -4.94
C GLY A 201 19.60 8.93 -5.65
N LEU A 202 20.71 9.18 -4.95
CA LEU A 202 22.02 9.45 -5.59
C LEU A 202 22.48 8.27 -6.47
N PHE A 203 22.13 7.04 -6.08
CA PHE A 203 22.53 5.80 -6.75
C PHE A 203 21.47 5.24 -7.70
N VAL A 204 20.25 5.79 -7.69
CA VAL A 204 19.19 5.43 -8.63
C VAL A 204 19.51 6.00 -10.02
N VAL A 205 19.63 5.10 -10.99
CA VAL A 205 19.91 5.40 -12.41
C VAL A 205 18.97 4.57 -13.27
N GLU A 206 18.45 5.18 -14.33
CA GLU A 206 17.61 4.51 -15.33
C GLU A 206 18.37 3.40 -16.07
N GLY A 207 17.70 2.28 -16.33
CA GLY A 207 18.27 1.13 -17.03
C GLY A 207 18.35 -0.14 -16.16
N PRO A 208 18.86 -1.24 -16.73
CA PRO A 208 19.12 -2.47 -16.00
C PRO A 208 20.34 -2.30 -15.07
N ALA A 209 20.24 -2.86 -13.86
CA ALA A 209 21.34 -3.02 -12.93
C ALA A 209 21.25 -4.41 -12.26
N PRO A 210 22.36 -5.05 -11.89
CA PRO A 210 22.28 -6.32 -11.15
C PRO A 210 21.50 -6.12 -9.85
N VAL A 211 20.62 -7.06 -9.49
CA VAL A 211 19.85 -7.02 -8.23
C VAL A 211 20.82 -6.86 -7.04
N HIS A 212 21.88 -7.66 -7.03
CA HIS A 212 22.96 -7.59 -6.04
C HIS A 212 24.03 -6.55 -6.43
N SER A 213 23.62 -5.28 -6.43
CA SER A 213 24.49 -4.12 -6.64
C SER A 213 24.00 -2.92 -5.82
N GLY A 214 24.83 -1.88 -5.69
CA GLY A 214 24.42 -0.65 -5.01
C GLY A 214 23.26 0.06 -5.70
N ARG A 215 23.16 -0.03 -7.03
CA ARG A 215 22.04 0.52 -7.80
C ARG A 215 20.75 -0.28 -7.57
N GLY A 216 20.86 -1.62 -7.56
CA GLY A 216 19.75 -2.52 -7.24
C GLY A 216 19.23 -2.28 -5.82
N LEU A 217 20.15 -2.24 -4.84
CA LEU A 217 19.84 -1.93 -3.44
C LEU A 217 19.16 -0.57 -3.29
N ALA A 218 19.67 0.47 -3.95
CA ALA A 218 19.09 1.81 -3.87
C ALA A 218 17.66 1.87 -4.42
N ALA A 219 17.42 1.26 -5.59
CA ALA A 219 16.08 1.20 -6.17
C ALA A 219 15.10 0.41 -5.31
N TRP A 220 15.52 -0.78 -4.84
CA TRP A 220 14.75 -1.61 -3.94
C TRP A 220 14.43 -0.89 -2.63
N ALA A 221 15.45 -0.35 -1.95
CA ALA A 221 15.30 0.29 -0.66
C ALA A 221 14.43 1.54 -0.74
N THR A 222 14.52 2.30 -1.83
CA THR A 222 13.65 3.46 -2.09
C THR A 222 12.18 3.03 -2.18
N VAL A 223 11.87 2.01 -2.97
CA VAL A 223 10.49 1.51 -3.08
C VAL A 223 10.01 0.93 -1.75
N ARG A 224 10.86 0.18 -1.04
CA ARG A 224 10.52 -0.40 0.27
C ARG A 224 10.21 0.65 1.34
N VAL A 225 11.08 1.65 1.50
CA VAL A 225 10.84 2.68 2.53
C VAL A 225 9.62 3.52 2.20
N LEU A 226 9.33 3.78 0.92
CA LEU A 226 8.15 4.55 0.51
C LEU A 226 6.84 3.75 0.70
N ASP A 227 6.89 2.44 0.45
CA ASP A 227 5.79 1.50 0.69
C ASP A 227 5.42 1.42 2.18
N GLU A 228 6.40 1.46 3.07
CA GLU A 228 6.15 1.56 4.51
C GLU A 228 5.75 2.99 4.93
N ALA A 229 6.37 4.02 4.34
CA ALA A 229 6.12 5.41 4.68
C ALA A 229 4.68 5.85 4.38
N ARG A 230 4.00 5.28 3.38
CA ARG A 230 2.56 5.53 3.17
C ARG A 230 1.71 5.09 4.36
N THR A 231 2.16 4.12 5.15
CA THR A 231 1.49 3.70 6.39
C THR A 231 1.88 4.61 7.56
N TRP A 232 3.18 4.84 7.78
CA TRP A 232 3.65 5.62 8.93
C TRP A 232 3.32 7.11 8.85
N LEU A 233 3.33 7.65 7.64
CA LEU A 233 3.11 9.05 7.32
C LEU A 233 1.83 9.23 6.50
N TYR A 234 0.83 8.37 6.69
CA TYR A 234 -0.44 8.41 5.95
C TYR A 234 -1.07 9.82 5.87
N PRO A 235 -1.05 10.67 6.94
CA PRO A 235 -1.52 12.05 6.84
C PRO A 235 -0.81 12.91 5.78
N LEU A 236 0.45 12.60 5.42
CA LEU A 236 1.19 13.27 4.35
C LEU A 236 0.87 12.71 2.96
N TYR A 237 0.36 11.47 2.85
CA TYR A 237 0.15 10.78 1.58
C TYR A 237 -1.28 10.87 1.05
N ALA A 238 -2.24 11.34 1.84
CA ALA A 238 -3.63 11.40 1.43
C ALA A 238 -4.20 12.83 1.44
N GLY A 239 -3.37 13.87 1.37
CA GLY A 239 -3.79 15.27 1.55
C GLY A 239 -3.16 16.25 0.57
N TRP A 240 -3.51 17.52 0.69
CA TRP A 240 -2.98 18.61 -0.14
C TRP A 240 -1.45 18.69 -0.12
N PHE A 241 -0.82 18.39 1.02
CA PHE A 241 0.63 18.43 1.18
C PHE A 241 1.36 17.30 0.43
N THR A 242 0.68 16.25 -0.03
CA THR A 242 1.30 15.08 -0.69
C THR A 242 2.15 15.49 -1.89
N THR A 243 1.72 16.47 -2.65
CA THR A 243 2.47 16.94 -3.83
C THR A 243 3.77 17.64 -3.47
N VAL A 244 3.78 18.42 -2.38
CA VAL A 244 4.98 19.05 -1.83
C VAL A 244 5.93 17.98 -1.30
N TRP A 245 5.39 17.01 -0.55
CA TRP A 245 6.14 15.88 -0.02
C TRP A 245 6.82 15.07 -1.14
N LEU A 246 6.11 14.73 -2.23
CA LEU A 246 6.69 14.02 -3.37
C LEU A 246 7.79 14.84 -4.09
N ARG A 247 7.64 16.17 -4.21
CA ARG A 247 8.71 17.04 -4.70
C ARG A 247 9.93 17.02 -3.77
N LEU A 248 9.69 17.08 -2.46
CA LEU A 248 10.75 16.98 -1.46
C LEU A 248 11.45 15.63 -1.52
N LEU A 249 10.79 14.53 -1.89
CA LEU A 249 11.43 13.23 -2.12
C LEU A 249 12.22 13.13 -3.43
N GLY A 250 11.95 14.04 -4.38
CA GLY A 250 12.70 14.16 -5.64
C GLY A 250 11.91 13.88 -6.91
N ALA A 251 10.58 13.79 -6.83
CA ALA A 251 9.71 13.69 -8.01
C ALA A 251 9.48 15.05 -8.66
N GLU A 252 9.32 15.05 -9.99
CA GLU A 252 8.89 16.24 -10.73
C GLU A 252 7.36 16.34 -10.68
N MET A 253 6.82 17.19 -9.81
CA MET A 253 5.36 17.39 -9.70
C MET A 253 4.95 18.74 -10.29
N GLY A 254 4.09 18.72 -11.31
CA GLY A 254 3.52 19.91 -11.94
C GLY A 254 2.60 20.71 -11.01
N LYS A 255 2.29 21.95 -11.41
CA LYS A 255 1.36 22.83 -10.67
C LYS A 255 -0.03 22.20 -10.60
N ASP A 256 -0.70 22.29 -9.45
CA ASP A 256 -2.05 21.76 -9.19
C ASP A 256 -2.25 20.27 -9.57
N ALA A 257 -1.16 19.50 -9.70
CA ALA A 257 -1.23 18.05 -9.71
C ALA A 257 -1.75 17.59 -8.35
N GLU A 258 -2.56 16.55 -8.32
CA GLU A 258 -3.04 15.91 -7.09
C GLU A 258 -2.58 14.47 -7.08
N ALA A 259 -2.22 13.98 -5.90
CA ALA A 259 -1.68 12.64 -5.70
C ALA A 259 -2.12 12.12 -4.34
N SER A 260 -2.48 10.84 -4.28
CA SER A 260 -2.76 10.12 -3.04
C SER A 260 -2.01 8.80 -3.01
N THR A 261 -1.54 8.35 -1.84
CA THR A 261 -0.86 7.07 -1.53
C THR A 261 -0.03 6.40 -2.64
N VAL A 262 0.61 7.21 -3.50
CA VAL A 262 1.31 6.75 -4.71
C VAL A 262 2.62 6.09 -4.35
N LEU A 263 2.89 4.92 -4.94
CA LEU A 263 4.19 4.26 -4.86
C LEU A 263 5.00 4.52 -6.16
N MET A 264 6.20 5.06 -6.01
CA MET A 264 7.09 5.41 -7.13
C MET A 264 8.56 5.40 -6.74
N ILE A 265 9.46 5.52 -7.71
CA ILE A 265 10.85 5.94 -7.49
C ILE A 265 10.93 7.44 -7.82
N PRO A 266 10.99 8.34 -6.82
CA PRO A 266 10.78 9.78 -7.05
C PRO A 266 11.69 10.38 -8.12
N LYS A 267 13.00 10.09 -8.08
CA LYS A 267 13.99 10.59 -9.06
C LYS A 267 13.67 10.24 -10.52
N LEU A 268 12.86 9.20 -10.75
CA LEU A 268 12.49 8.71 -12.09
C LEU A 268 11.03 9.00 -12.46
N ALA A 269 10.29 9.71 -11.60
CA ALA A 269 8.87 10.00 -11.79
C ALA A 269 8.64 11.48 -12.15
N SER A 270 7.80 11.70 -13.17
CA SER A 270 7.39 13.03 -13.61
C SER A 270 5.88 13.08 -13.82
N VAL A 271 5.23 14.01 -13.14
CA VAL A 271 3.78 14.13 -13.05
C VAL A 271 3.36 15.52 -13.55
N GLY A 272 2.60 15.56 -14.64
CA GLY A 272 2.23 16.80 -15.31
C GLY A 272 1.26 17.67 -14.50
N GLU A 273 1.22 18.95 -14.82
CA GLU A 273 0.27 19.92 -14.24
C GLU A 273 -1.18 19.43 -14.32
N GLY A 274 -1.97 19.67 -13.26
CA GLY A 274 -3.39 19.32 -13.20
C GLY A 274 -3.71 17.83 -13.33
N SER A 275 -2.71 16.95 -13.31
CA SER A 275 -2.94 15.50 -13.29
C SER A 275 -3.47 15.04 -11.93
N PHE A 276 -4.01 13.82 -11.89
CA PHE A 276 -4.54 13.21 -10.67
C PHE A 276 -4.04 11.77 -10.58
N LEU A 277 -3.35 11.45 -9.49
CA LEU A 277 -2.93 10.10 -9.13
C LEU A 277 -3.75 9.67 -7.92
N ALA A 278 -4.63 8.69 -8.11
CA ALA A 278 -5.50 8.21 -7.05
C ALA A 278 -4.76 7.27 -6.07
N ASP A 279 -5.52 6.73 -5.11
CA ASP A 279 -4.98 5.86 -4.08
C ASP A 279 -4.31 4.60 -4.62
N ASP A 280 -3.26 4.19 -3.92
CA ASP A 280 -2.51 2.96 -4.20
C ASP A 280 -1.99 2.89 -5.66
N THR A 281 -1.85 4.03 -6.34
CA THR A 281 -1.32 4.04 -7.70
C THR A 281 0.16 3.72 -7.72
N LEU A 282 0.57 2.99 -8.77
CA LEU A 282 1.97 2.65 -8.98
C LEU A 282 2.51 3.39 -10.19
N VAL A 283 3.46 4.30 -9.96
CA VAL A 283 4.10 5.08 -11.01
C VAL A 283 5.58 4.73 -11.08
N GLY A 284 5.92 3.87 -12.03
CA GLY A 284 7.26 3.32 -12.19
C GLY A 284 7.51 2.18 -11.23
N GLY A 285 8.54 2.30 -10.40
CA GLY A 285 9.08 1.18 -9.62
C GLY A 285 10.22 0.50 -10.35
N TYR A 286 10.30 -0.83 -10.23
CA TYR A 286 11.29 -1.64 -10.92
C TYR A 286 10.70 -2.95 -11.39
N GLU A 287 11.32 -3.48 -12.43
CA GLU A 287 11.05 -4.78 -13.02
C GLU A 287 12.19 -5.74 -12.65
N LEU A 288 11.91 -7.01 -12.35
CA LEU A 288 12.93 -8.04 -12.07
C LEU A 288 13.04 -9.05 -13.22
N GLY A 289 14.22 -9.60 -13.46
CA GLY A 289 14.38 -10.69 -14.43
C GLY A 289 15.81 -11.17 -14.57
N GLY A 290 16.06 -12.46 -14.40
CA GLY A 290 17.38 -13.08 -14.64
C GLY A 290 18.52 -12.49 -13.82
N GLY A 291 18.27 -12.10 -12.56
CA GLY A 291 19.26 -11.44 -11.68
C GLY A 291 19.44 -9.94 -11.92
N TRP A 292 18.64 -9.35 -12.81
CA TRP A 292 18.62 -7.92 -13.08
C TRP A 292 17.39 -7.24 -12.49
N LEU A 293 17.59 -6.00 -12.06
CA LEU A 293 16.57 -5.05 -11.66
C LEU A 293 16.60 -3.90 -12.67
N ARG A 294 15.50 -3.65 -13.36
CA ARG A 294 15.37 -2.56 -14.33
C ARG A 294 14.48 -1.46 -13.78
N THR A 295 15.03 -0.25 -13.76
CA THR A 295 14.26 0.97 -13.52
C THR A 295 14.08 1.76 -14.82
N GLY A 296 13.12 2.67 -14.85
CA GLY A 296 12.83 3.48 -16.04
C GLY A 296 12.05 4.73 -15.70
N ARG A 297 12.30 5.81 -16.47
CA ARG A 297 11.56 7.06 -16.28
C ARG A 297 10.09 6.87 -16.66
N THR A 298 9.21 7.25 -15.74
CA THR A 298 7.76 7.13 -15.90
C THR A 298 7.13 8.51 -15.89
N ARG A 299 6.30 8.80 -16.90
CA ARG A 299 5.73 10.13 -17.11
C ARG A 299 4.22 10.10 -17.13
N VAL A 300 3.59 10.88 -16.27
CA VAL A 300 2.16 11.15 -16.29
C VAL A 300 1.93 12.49 -16.97
N GLY A 301 1.15 12.49 -18.06
CA GLY A 301 0.92 13.69 -18.86
C GLY A 301 0.12 14.79 -18.13
N LYS A 302 0.18 16.02 -18.64
CA LYS A 302 -0.65 17.15 -18.16
C LYS A 302 -2.15 16.77 -18.20
N GLY A 303 -2.85 17.01 -17.10
CA GLY A 303 -4.28 16.70 -16.94
C GLY A 303 -4.63 15.21 -17.07
N ALA A 304 -3.66 14.31 -16.94
CA ALA A 304 -3.92 12.87 -16.99
C ALA A 304 -4.49 12.35 -15.66
N PHE A 305 -5.26 11.29 -15.72
CA PHE A 305 -5.85 10.62 -14.56
C PHE A 305 -5.35 9.17 -14.48
N LEU A 306 -4.85 8.78 -13.32
CA LEU A 306 -4.53 7.40 -12.98
C LEU A 306 -5.40 7.00 -11.78
N GLY A 307 -6.38 6.14 -12.01
CA GLY A 307 -7.37 5.71 -11.01
C GLY A 307 -6.80 4.74 -9.98
N ASN A 308 -7.58 4.42 -8.96
CA ASN A 308 -7.13 3.67 -7.78
C ASN A 308 -6.46 2.35 -8.17
N SER A 309 -5.32 2.04 -7.57
CA SER A 309 -4.49 0.87 -7.91
C SER A 309 -4.05 0.78 -9.39
N GLY A 310 -4.21 1.85 -10.16
CA GLY A 310 -3.75 1.95 -11.54
C GLY A 310 -2.23 2.00 -11.63
N MET A 311 -1.66 1.41 -12.67
CA MET A 311 -0.22 1.22 -12.78
C MET A 311 0.35 1.78 -14.08
N ALA A 312 1.48 2.48 -13.97
CA ALA A 312 2.34 2.84 -15.08
C ALA A 312 3.71 2.20 -14.87
N ALA A 313 3.97 1.05 -15.52
CA ALA A 313 5.23 0.32 -15.38
C ALA A 313 6.47 1.17 -15.79
N PRO A 314 7.68 0.80 -15.33
CA PRO A 314 8.91 1.51 -15.66
C PRO A 314 9.08 1.76 -17.16
N GLY A 315 9.31 3.02 -17.53
CA GLY A 315 9.43 3.43 -18.94
C GLY A 315 8.10 3.69 -19.64
N ARG A 316 6.93 3.45 -19.03
CA ARG A 316 5.63 3.79 -19.62
C ARG A 316 5.28 5.27 -19.46
N LYS A 317 4.25 5.69 -20.19
CA LYS A 317 3.72 7.05 -20.17
C LYS A 317 2.20 7.02 -20.11
N VAL A 318 1.62 7.76 -19.18
CA VAL A 318 0.17 8.06 -19.20
C VAL A 318 -0.05 9.26 -20.13
N PRO A 319 -0.89 9.14 -21.17
CA PRO A 319 -1.08 10.23 -22.14
C PRO A 319 -1.69 11.48 -21.50
N ALA A 320 -1.35 12.66 -22.02
CA ALA A 320 -1.92 13.92 -21.53
C ALA A 320 -3.44 13.96 -21.77
N ARG A 321 -4.19 14.41 -20.76
CA ARG A 321 -5.67 14.34 -20.70
C ARG A 321 -6.22 12.93 -20.90
N GLY A 322 -5.40 11.90 -20.75
CA GLY A 322 -5.80 10.51 -20.81
C GLY A 322 -6.18 9.98 -19.45
N LEU A 323 -6.86 8.84 -19.44
CA LEU A 323 -7.32 8.17 -18.23
C LEU A 323 -6.86 6.72 -18.24
N VAL A 324 -6.35 6.24 -17.12
CA VAL A 324 -6.16 4.82 -16.84
C VAL A 324 -7.05 4.53 -15.62
N ALA A 325 -8.03 3.66 -15.81
CA ALA A 325 -9.07 3.38 -14.81
C ALA A 325 -8.52 2.60 -13.60
N VAL A 326 -9.41 2.32 -12.65
CA VAL A 326 -9.12 1.52 -11.45
C VAL A 326 -8.55 0.15 -11.84
N LEU A 327 -7.55 -0.33 -11.08
CA LEU A 327 -6.89 -1.63 -11.26
C LEU A 327 -6.41 -1.90 -12.71
N SER A 328 -6.02 -0.84 -13.42
CA SER A 328 -5.70 -0.92 -14.86
C SER A 328 -4.23 -0.60 -15.13
N SER A 329 -3.70 -1.17 -16.21
CA SER A 329 -2.35 -0.90 -16.68
C SER A 329 -2.34 0.25 -17.70
N ALA A 330 -1.33 1.12 -17.66
CA ALA A 330 -1.13 2.14 -18.69
C ALA A 330 -0.74 1.48 -20.03
N PRO A 331 -1.21 1.98 -21.18
CA PRO A 331 -0.90 1.40 -22.48
C PRO A 331 0.60 1.51 -22.83
N PRO A 332 1.09 0.68 -23.76
CA PRO A 332 2.38 0.90 -24.43
C PRO A 332 2.51 2.30 -25.05
N ARG A 333 3.74 2.82 -25.12
CA ARG A 333 4.03 4.21 -25.54
C ARG A 333 3.48 4.58 -26.93
N ASP A 334 3.51 3.63 -27.86
CA ASP A 334 3.01 3.77 -29.24
C ASP A 334 1.49 3.93 -29.31
N ARG A 335 0.76 3.34 -28.34
CA ARG A 335 -0.71 3.41 -28.25
C ARG A 335 -1.20 4.55 -27.34
N ALA A 336 -0.34 5.12 -26.51
CA ALA A 336 -0.64 6.19 -25.58
C ALA A 336 -0.87 7.57 -26.26
N LYS A 337 -1.96 7.69 -27.03
CA LYS A 337 -2.37 8.95 -27.67
C LYS A 337 -3.09 9.87 -26.68
N LYS A 338 -3.00 11.19 -26.87
CA LYS A 338 -3.70 12.19 -26.04
C LYS A 338 -5.20 11.87 -25.99
N THR A 339 -5.86 12.22 -24.88
CA THR A 339 -7.32 12.09 -24.67
C THR A 339 -7.88 10.66 -24.82
N THR A 340 -7.03 9.63 -24.78
CA THR A 340 -7.48 8.23 -24.76
C THR A 340 -7.69 7.76 -23.32
N SER A 341 -8.74 6.97 -23.09
CA SER A 341 -9.03 6.36 -21.80
C SER A 341 -8.85 4.85 -21.91
N TRP A 342 -8.38 4.22 -20.84
CA TRP A 342 -7.97 2.82 -20.81
C TRP A 342 -8.48 2.13 -19.55
N ILE A 343 -8.89 0.88 -19.67
CA ILE A 343 -9.33 0.03 -18.56
C ILE A 343 -8.75 -1.38 -18.69
N GLY A 344 -8.53 -2.03 -17.56
CA GLY A 344 -8.08 -3.40 -17.46
C GLY A 344 -6.57 -3.60 -17.57
N SER A 345 -6.19 -4.83 -17.32
CA SER A 345 -4.90 -5.42 -17.67
C SER A 345 -5.28 -6.69 -18.47
N PRO A 346 -4.82 -6.87 -19.72
CA PRO A 346 -4.15 -5.88 -20.56
C PRO A 346 -5.04 -4.64 -20.83
N PRO A 347 -4.45 -3.48 -21.15
CA PRO A 347 -5.19 -2.24 -21.32
C PRO A 347 -6.09 -2.26 -22.57
N ALA A 348 -7.40 -2.04 -22.38
CA ALA A 348 -8.40 -1.90 -23.44
C ALA A 348 -8.95 -0.46 -23.50
N PRO A 349 -9.33 0.07 -24.68
CA PRO A 349 -9.92 1.40 -24.80
C PRO A 349 -11.24 1.51 -24.02
N LEU A 350 -11.37 2.57 -23.23
CA LEU A 350 -12.60 2.93 -22.51
C LEU A 350 -13.24 4.16 -23.18
N ARG A 351 -14.56 4.10 -23.42
CA ARG A 351 -15.32 5.29 -23.81
C ARG A 351 -15.66 6.07 -22.55
N ARG A 352 -15.30 7.35 -22.53
CA ARG A 352 -15.51 8.25 -21.40
C ARG A 352 -16.57 9.28 -21.73
N ALA A 353 -17.60 9.36 -20.91
CA ALA A 353 -18.43 10.55 -20.81
C ALA A 353 -17.69 11.57 -19.95
N VAL A 354 -17.52 12.80 -20.43
CA VAL A 354 -16.95 13.90 -19.64
C VAL A 354 -18.06 14.42 -18.74
N GLN A 355 -17.85 14.38 -17.42
CA GLN A 355 -18.80 14.99 -16.49
C GLN A 355 -18.63 16.52 -16.51
N GLN A 356 -19.74 17.25 -16.59
CA GLN A 356 -19.73 18.71 -16.47
C GLN A 356 -19.81 19.07 -14.99
N ALA A 357 -18.68 19.45 -14.40
CA ALA A 357 -18.61 20.01 -13.06
C ALA A 357 -17.92 21.38 -13.09
N ASP A 358 -18.19 22.20 -12.09
CA ASP A 358 -17.58 23.52 -11.94
C ASP A 358 -16.05 23.37 -11.82
N THR A 359 -15.32 23.99 -12.75
CA THR A 359 -13.85 23.98 -12.78
C THR A 359 -13.25 24.57 -11.51
N SER A 360 -13.94 25.51 -10.86
CA SER A 360 -13.50 26.14 -9.60
C SER A 360 -13.62 25.22 -8.38
N LEU A 361 -14.30 24.07 -8.52
CA LEU A 361 -14.41 23.06 -7.47
C LEU A 361 -13.63 21.77 -7.81
N THR A 362 -12.92 21.74 -8.93
CA THR A 362 -12.22 20.55 -9.44
C THR A 362 -10.76 20.84 -9.75
N TYR A 363 -10.48 21.75 -10.70
CA TYR A 363 -9.14 22.02 -11.22
C TYR A 363 -8.54 23.34 -10.76
N ASP A 364 -9.33 24.40 -10.56
CA ASP A 364 -8.85 25.73 -10.17
C ASP A 364 -9.56 26.28 -8.91
N PRO A 365 -9.32 25.67 -7.74
CA PRO A 365 -9.98 26.07 -6.50
C PRO A 365 -9.50 27.44 -6.00
N PRO A 366 -10.43 28.32 -5.58
CA PRO A 366 -10.07 29.60 -4.98
C PRO A 366 -9.27 29.38 -3.68
N THR A 367 -8.39 30.33 -3.35
CA THR A 367 -7.50 30.25 -2.18
C THR A 367 -8.24 29.97 -0.87
N ARG A 368 -9.47 30.47 -0.72
CA ARG A 368 -10.31 30.17 0.45
C ARG A 368 -10.57 28.67 0.62
N LEU A 369 -10.90 27.94 -0.45
CA LEU A 369 -11.11 26.48 -0.37
C LEU A 369 -9.78 25.76 -0.12
N ARG A 370 -8.66 26.25 -0.66
CA ARG A 370 -7.31 25.76 -0.34
C ARG A 370 -7.00 25.84 1.15
N VAL A 371 -7.28 26.98 1.78
CA VAL A 371 -7.10 27.17 3.22
C VAL A 371 -8.04 26.29 4.03
N LEU A 372 -9.32 26.23 3.68
CA LEU A 372 -10.30 25.39 4.40
C LEU A 372 -9.95 23.91 4.34
N ARG A 373 -9.56 23.39 3.16
CA ARG A 373 -9.07 22.02 3.00
C ARG A 373 -7.84 21.78 3.87
N ALA A 374 -6.85 22.67 3.82
CA ALA A 374 -5.64 22.55 4.64
C ALA A 374 -5.93 22.54 6.16
N LEU A 375 -6.91 23.33 6.61
CA LEU A 375 -7.35 23.32 8.01
C LEU A 375 -8.00 21.98 8.40
N VAL A 376 -8.89 21.44 7.56
CA VAL A 376 -9.51 20.13 7.79
C VAL A 376 -8.45 19.02 7.79
N GLU A 377 -7.51 19.08 6.85
CA GLU A 377 -6.41 18.12 6.75
C GLU A 377 -5.41 18.21 7.90
N ALA A 378 -5.24 19.37 8.53
CA ALA A 378 -4.42 19.51 9.73
C ALA A 378 -4.97 18.65 10.90
N PHE A 379 -6.28 18.39 10.94
CA PHE A 379 -6.87 17.49 11.95
C PHE A 379 -6.57 16.01 11.72
N ARG A 380 -5.99 15.61 10.58
CA ARG A 380 -5.65 14.20 10.32
C ARG A 380 -4.61 13.66 11.31
N ILE A 381 -3.74 14.51 11.84
CA ILE A 381 -2.77 14.12 12.87
C ILE A 381 -3.44 13.65 14.16
N VAL A 382 -4.69 14.06 14.41
CA VAL A 382 -5.45 13.61 15.58
C VAL A 382 -5.65 12.10 15.57
N ALA A 383 -5.84 11.47 14.40
CA ALA A 383 -5.94 10.01 14.31
C ALA A 383 -4.63 9.32 14.75
N VAL A 384 -3.48 9.90 14.42
CA VAL A 384 -2.17 9.42 14.91
C VAL A 384 -2.08 9.58 16.43
N MET A 385 -2.48 10.73 16.97
CA MET A 385 -2.50 10.97 18.42
C MET A 385 -3.42 9.98 19.13
N VAL A 386 -4.62 9.72 18.61
CA VAL A 386 -5.54 8.74 19.18
C VAL A 386 -4.93 7.34 19.17
N SER A 387 -4.30 6.93 18.06
CA SER A 387 -3.61 5.64 17.98
C SER A 387 -2.47 5.52 19.02
N MET A 388 -1.70 6.59 19.23
CA MET A 388 -0.64 6.61 20.26
C MET A 388 -1.21 6.67 21.68
N ALA A 389 -2.34 7.34 21.90
CA ALA A 389 -3.04 7.31 23.18
C ALA A 389 -3.48 5.88 23.53
N LEU A 390 -4.00 5.12 22.56
CA LEU A 390 -4.33 3.70 22.77
C LEU A 390 -3.09 2.89 23.17
N ALA A 391 -1.93 3.14 22.54
CA ALA A 391 -0.68 2.49 22.94
C ALA A 391 -0.28 2.81 24.39
N VAL A 392 -0.34 4.09 24.79
CA VAL A 392 -0.06 4.50 26.18
C VAL A 392 -1.03 3.85 27.16
N LEU A 393 -2.33 3.78 26.81
CA LEU A 393 -3.36 3.14 27.65
C LEU A 393 -3.15 1.64 27.78
N VAL A 394 -2.73 0.94 26.72
CA VAL A 394 -2.37 -0.48 26.77
C VAL A 394 -1.19 -0.69 27.71
N VAL A 395 -0.13 0.11 27.56
CA VAL A 395 1.04 0.04 28.45
C VAL A 395 0.62 0.30 29.91
N ALA A 396 -0.24 1.30 30.14
CA ALA A 396 -0.76 1.59 31.48
C ALA A 396 -1.55 0.43 32.07
N ALA A 397 -2.45 -0.18 31.29
CA ALA A 397 -3.24 -1.32 31.74
C ALA A 397 -2.34 -2.53 32.08
N LEU A 398 -1.36 -2.84 31.22
CA LEU A 398 -0.43 -3.94 31.46
C LEU A 398 0.47 -3.71 32.67
N LEU A 399 0.95 -2.48 32.88
CA LEU A 399 1.76 -2.13 34.06
C LEU A 399 0.93 -2.14 35.35
N ALA A 400 -0.35 -1.74 35.30
CA ALA A 400 -1.27 -1.83 36.43
C ALA A 400 -1.59 -3.30 36.79
N LEU A 401 -1.70 -4.19 35.81
CA LEU A 401 -1.80 -5.62 36.06
C LEU A 401 -0.51 -6.19 36.65
N ALA A 402 0.64 -5.79 36.09
CA ALA A 402 1.95 -6.28 36.51
C ALA A 402 2.31 -5.84 37.93
N SER A 403 1.85 -4.66 38.38
CA SER A 403 2.05 -4.19 39.76
C SER A 403 1.27 -5.02 40.78
N ALA A 404 0.17 -5.65 40.38
CA ALA A 404 -0.56 -6.62 41.20
C ALA A 404 0.09 -8.02 41.11
N SER A 405 0.39 -8.48 39.90
CA SER A 405 1.22 -9.67 39.63
C SER A 405 1.61 -9.72 38.17
N TRP A 406 2.86 -10.04 37.88
CA TRP A 406 3.32 -10.19 36.49
C TRP A 406 2.53 -11.28 35.73
N TRP A 407 2.05 -12.32 36.44
CA TRP A 407 1.21 -13.36 35.86
C TRP A 407 -0.17 -12.85 35.42
N TRP A 408 -0.72 -11.84 36.10
CA TRP A 408 -1.95 -11.18 35.65
C TRP A 408 -1.73 -10.43 34.34
N ALA A 409 -0.61 -9.72 34.20
CA ALA A 409 -0.27 -9.04 32.95
C ALA A 409 -0.11 -10.03 31.79
N VAL A 410 0.50 -11.19 32.03
CA VAL A 410 0.62 -12.26 31.01
C VAL A 410 -0.73 -12.88 30.68
N GLY A 411 -1.50 -13.30 31.70
CA GLY A 411 -2.77 -14.00 31.50
C GLY A 411 -3.88 -13.12 30.92
N LEU A 412 -3.90 -11.83 31.26
CA LEU A 412 -4.92 -10.87 30.83
C LEU A 412 -4.46 -9.93 29.71
N GLY A 413 -3.20 -10.00 29.27
CA GLY A 413 -2.67 -9.11 28.24
C GLY A 413 -3.42 -9.22 26.91
N GLY A 414 -3.80 -10.43 26.50
CA GLY A 414 -4.66 -10.65 25.33
C GLY A 414 -6.04 -10.00 25.48
N VAL A 415 -6.62 -10.03 26.68
CA VAL A 415 -7.91 -9.38 26.98
C VAL A 415 -7.79 -7.85 26.86
N VAL A 416 -6.70 -7.27 27.37
CA VAL A 416 -6.40 -5.84 27.22
C VAL A 416 -6.33 -5.47 25.74
N LEU A 417 -5.55 -6.21 24.94
CA LEU A 417 -5.40 -5.94 23.49
C LEU A 417 -6.74 -6.06 22.74
N VAL A 418 -7.54 -7.09 23.04
CA VAL A 418 -8.87 -7.27 22.44
C VAL A 418 -9.81 -6.13 22.82
N ALA A 419 -9.84 -5.72 24.10
CA ALA A 419 -10.65 -4.60 24.57
C ALA A 419 -10.24 -3.28 23.90
N THR A 420 -8.93 -3.03 23.76
CA THR A 420 -8.40 -1.88 23.01
C THR A 420 -8.80 -1.93 21.55
N GLY A 421 -8.78 -3.11 20.91
CA GLY A 421 -9.27 -3.28 19.54
C GLY A 421 -10.75 -2.92 19.38
N TYR A 422 -11.61 -3.36 20.29
CA TYR A 422 -13.02 -2.95 20.29
C TYR A 422 -13.20 -1.45 20.50
N LEU A 423 -12.43 -0.85 21.40
CA LEU A 423 -12.43 0.61 21.58
C LEU A 423 -12.00 1.33 20.29
N ALA A 424 -10.92 0.87 19.64
CA ALA A 424 -10.45 1.40 18.37
C ALA A 424 -11.48 1.30 17.26
N ALA A 425 -12.26 0.21 17.21
CA ALA A 425 -13.35 0.03 16.25
C ALA A 425 -14.46 1.09 16.44
N TRP A 426 -14.82 1.42 17.69
CA TRP A 426 -15.78 2.50 17.97
C TRP A 426 -15.23 3.90 17.63
N LEU A 427 -13.92 4.10 17.78
CA LEU A 427 -13.26 5.37 17.50
C LEU A 427 -13.20 5.75 16.01
N SER A 428 -13.48 4.85 15.06
CA SER A 428 -13.74 5.21 13.65
C SER A 428 -15.22 5.40 13.33
N VAL A 429 -16.11 4.66 14.00
CA VAL A 429 -17.57 4.80 13.84
C VAL A 429 -18.03 6.21 14.24
N LEU A 430 -17.44 6.78 15.30
CA LEU A 430 -17.79 8.13 15.79
C LEU A 430 -17.50 9.22 14.75
N PRO A 431 -16.26 9.42 14.24
CA PRO A 431 -15.98 10.36 13.15
C PRO A 431 -16.86 10.14 11.92
N LYS A 432 -17.09 8.88 11.51
CA LYS A 432 -17.97 8.57 10.38
C LYS A 432 -19.37 9.14 10.61
N ARG A 433 -19.96 8.89 11.77
CA ARG A 433 -21.33 9.36 12.09
C ARG A 433 -21.41 10.88 12.28
N LEU A 434 -20.42 11.48 12.95
CA LEU A 434 -20.42 12.90 13.30
C LEU A 434 -20.05 13.80 12.11
N LEU A 435 -19.10 13.39 11.28
CA LEU A 435 -18.58 14.20 10.18
C LEU A 435 -19.30 13.94 8.86
N VAL A 436 -19.60 12.67 8.55
CA VAL A 436 -20.12 12.25 7.22
C VAL A 436 -21.61 11.93 7.28
N GLY A 437 -22.05 11.23 8.32
CA GLY A 437 -23.43 10.76 8.45
C GLY A 437 -23.70 9.52 7.60
N ARG A 438 -24.85 9.49 6.93
CA ARG A 438 -25.23 8.40 6.00
C ARG A 438 -25.00 8.85 4.57
N VAL A 439 -24.12 8.16 3.85
CA VAL A 439 -23.83 8.44 2.45
C VAL A 439 -24.97 7.94 1.56
N LYS A 440 -25.29 8.72 0.53
CA LYS A 440 -26.27 8.39 -0.52
C LYS A 440 -25.60 8.57 -1.89
N PRO A 441 -26.10 7.91 -2.95
CA PRO A 441 -25.59 8.14 -4.30
C PRO A 441 -25.70 9.62 -4.69
N ALA A 442 -24.57 10.25 -5.00
CA ALA A 442 -24.46 11.65 -5.35
C ALA A 442 -23.12 11.91 -6.06
N GLU A 443 -23.01 13.03 -6.77
CA GLU A 443 -21.77 13.53 -7.37
C GLU A 443 -21.24 14.69 -6.51
N HIS A 444 -19.94 14.66 -6.18
CA HIS A 444 -19.34 15.64 -5.30
C HIS A 444 -17.98 16.08 -5.85
N PRO A 445 -17.80 17.35 -6.24
CA PRO A 445 -16.50 17.81 -6.71
C PRO A 445 -15.43 17.64 -5.62
N LEU A 446 -14.20 17.39 -6.03
CA LEU A 446 -13.06 17.10 -5.15
C LEU A 446 -12.83 18.19 -4.09
N TRP A 447 -13.09 19.45 -4.43
CA TRP A 447 -13.01 20.58 -3.51
C TRP A 447 -14.33 20.84 -2.79
N SER A 448 -14.95 19.78 -2.27
CA SER A 448 -16.18 19.86 -1.48
C SER A 448 -15.98 19.43 -0.02
N SER A 449 -16.78 20.04 0.86
CA SER A 449 -16.78 19.68 2.29
C SER A 449 -17.16 18.22 2.54
N PHE A 450 -17.94 17.59 1.65
CA PHE A 450 -18.24 16.16 1.76
C PHE A 450 -16.96 15.33 1.64
N VAL A 451 -16.18 15.51 0.57
CA VAL A 451 -14.93 14.77 0.33
C VAL A 451 -13.96 14.94 1.49
N TRP A 452 -13.72 16.18 1.96
CA TRP A 452 -12.73 16.41 3.03
C TRP A 452 -13.14 15.82 4.37
N ARG A 453 -14.43 15.84 4.70
CA ARG A 453 -14.95 15.21 5.93
C ARG A 453 -14.91 13.69 5.82
N ASN A 454 -15.18 13.14 4.64
CA ASN A 454 -15.10 11.72 4.36
C ASN A 454 -13.66 11.22 4.51
N GLU A 455 -12.71 11.87 3.87
CA GLU A 455 -11.28 11.55 3.98
C GLU A 455 -10.77 11.71 5.43
N LEU A 456 -11.23 12.73 6.17
CA LEU A 456 -10.87 12.88 7.58
C LEU A 456 -11.42 11.76 8.45
N ALA A 457 -12.65 11.30 8.19
CA ALA A 457 -13.21 10.14 8.89
C ALA A 457 -12.44 8.85 8.55
N ASP A 458 -12.05 8.68 7.28
CA ASP A 458 -11.27 7.55 6.81
C ASP A 458 -9.88 7.46 7.47
N GLN A 459 -9.25 8.58 7.84
CA GLN A 459 -8.02 8.56 8.64
C GLN A 459 -8.15 7.77 9.94
N PHE A 460 -9.30 7.80 10.60
CA PHE A 460 -9.51 7.03 11.82
C PHE A 460 -9.66 5.54 11.52
N VAL A 461 -10.22 5.18 10.36
CA VAL A 461 -10.22 3.80 9.90
C VAL A 461 -8.78 3.35 9.70
N GLU A 462 -7.98 4.09 8.92
CA GLU A 462 -6.64 3.68 8.52
C GLU A 462 -5.59 3.71 9.65
N LEU A 463 -5.65 4.71 10.55
CA LEU A 463 -4.62 4.90 11.59
C LEU A 463 -5.03 4.38 12.98
N VAL A 464 -6.32 4.16 13.22
CA VAL A 464 -6.83 3.67 14.51
C VAL A 464 -7.44 2.29 14.35
N THR A 465 -8.51 2.14 13.59
CA THR A 465 -9.24 0.86 13.56
C THR A 465 -8.49 -0.24 12.81
N ALA A 466 -7.82 0.09 11.71
CA ALA A 466 -7.10 -0.89 10.89
C ALA A 466 -5.98 -1.61 11.69
N PRO A 467 -5.02 -0.89 12.32
CA PRO A 467 -3.93 -1.54 13.06
C PRO A 467 -4.38 -2.22 14.35
N TRP A 468 -5.38 -1.66 15.05
CA TRP A 468 -5.79 -2.15 16.38
C TRP A 468 -6.89 -3.21 16.36
N PHE A 469 -7.71 -3.27 15.29
CA PHE A 469 -8.87 -4.16 15.19
C PHE A 469 -8.88 -4.97 13.89
N VAL A 470 -8.87 -4.29 12.73
CA VAL A 470 -9.15 -4.96 11.45
C VAL A 470 -8.13 -6.04 11.12
N ARG A 471 -6.83 -5.77 11.27
CA ARG A 471 -5.76 -6.70 10.83
C ARG A 471 -5.88 -8.12 11.41
N TRP A 472 -6.49 -8.29 12.58
CA TRP A 472 -6.76 -9.60 13.18
C TRP A 472 -8.24 -10.01 13.08
N ALA A 473 -9.17 -9.07 12.83
CA ALA A 473 -10.58 -9.35 12.57
C ALA A 473 -10.86 -9.78 11.11
N THR A 474 -9.92 -9.57 10.18
CA THR A 474 -9.99 -10.03 8.78
C THR A 474 -10.35 -11.51 8.68
N GLY A 475 -11.32 -11.85 7.83
CA GLY A 475 -11.82 -13.22 7.68
C GLY A 475 -12.73 -13.70 8.83
N THR A 476 -13.02 -12.86 9.83
CA THR A 476 -13.86 -13.24 10.98
C THR A 476 -15.23 -12.54 10.95
N PRO A 477 -16.23 -13.06 11.70
CA PRO A 477 -17.51 -12.36 11.86
C PRO A 477 -17.39 -10.96 12.48
N LEU A 478 -16.30 -10.66 13.21
CA LEU A 478 -16.10 -9.36 13.85
C LEU A 478 -15.96 -8.23 12.83
N LEU A 479 -15.23 -8.48 11.73
CA LEU A 479 -15.10 -7.49 10.65
C LEU A 479 -16.47 -7.18 10.04
N ASN A 480 -17.28 -8.20 9.78
CA ASN A 480 -18.64 -8.03 9.24
C ASN A 480 -19.53 -7.21 10.19
N VAL A 481 -19.44 -7.45 11.50
CA VAL A 481 -20.19 -6.67 12.50
C VAL A 481 -19.75 -5.20 12.46
N TRP A 482 -18.45 -4.92 12.48
CA TRP A 482 -17.95 -3.55 12.42
C TRP A 482 -18.35 -2.84 11.11
N LEU A 483 -18.21 -3.49 9.95
CA LEU A 483 -18.63 -2.93 8.67
C LEU A 483 -20.14 -2.60 8.64
N ARG A 484 -20.99 -3.41 9.29
CA ARG A 484 -22.41 -3.07 9.49
C ARG A 484 -22.60 -1.83 10.37
N THR A 485 -21.78 -1.66 11.42
CA THR A 485 -21.84 -0.43 12.25
C THR A 485 -21.44 0.83 11.49
N MET A 486 -20.56 0.67 10.48
CA MET A 486 -20.15 1.72 9.56
C MET A 486 -21.21 2.04 8.49
N GLY A 487 -22.11 1.11 8.18
CA GLY A 487 -23.26 1.34 7.29
C GLY A 487 -23.53 0.24 6.27
N ALA A 488 -22.61 -0.70 6.09
CA ALA A 488 -22.74 -1.76 5.08
C ALA A 488 -23.85 -2.75 5.40
N ARG A 489 -24.54 -3.22 4.36
CA ARG A 489 -25.52 -4.30 4.44
C ARG A 489 -24.82 -5.63 4.15
N ILE A 490 -24.39 -6.32 5.20
CA ILE A 490 -23.66 -7.60 5.06
C ILE A 490 -24.54 -8.77 5.51
N GLY A 491 -24.77 -9.73 4.63
CA GLY A 491 -25.54 -10.95 4.88
C GLY A 491 -24.92 -11.88 5.93
N LYS A 492 -25.67 -12.93 6.31
CA LYS A 492 -25.15 -14.00 7.19
C LYS A 492 -24.17 -14.88 6.42
N GLY A 493 -23.16 -15.41 7.11
CA GLY A 493 -22.18 -16.33 6.52
C GLY A 493 -21.21 -15.70 5.52
N VAL A 494 -21.16 -14.37 5.41
CA VAL A 494 -20.19 -13.69 4.55
C VAL A 494 -18.78 -13.90 5.08
N TRP A 495 -17.86 -14.28 4.21
CA TRP A 495 -16.43 -14.21 4.48
C TRP A 495 -15.86 -12.95 3.86
N CYS A 496 -15.26 -12.09 4.67
CA CYS A 496 -14.70 -10.83 4.20
C CYS A 496 -13.25 -10.68 4.65
N GLU A 497 -12.33 -10.56 3.70
CA GLU A 497 -10.91 -10.29 3.94
C GLU A 497 -10.51 -8.86 3.59
N SER A 498 -11.49 -7.97 3.43
CA SER A 498 -11.25 -6.56 3.10
C SER A 498 -12.06 -5.62 3.98
N TYR A 499 -11.41 -4.55 4.43
CA TYR A 499 -12.07 -3.43 5.07
C TYR A 499 -12.20 -2.20 4.16
N TRP A 500 -11.63 -2.26 2.96
CA TRP A 500 -11.67 -1.19 1.97
C TRP A 500 -13.04 -1.17 1.27
N LEU A 501 -14.02 -0.70 2.02
CA LEU A 501 -15.37 -0.35 1.60
C LEU A 501 -15.54 1.16 1.84
N PRO A 502 -15.05 2.05 0.95
CA PRO A 502 -14.92 3.49 1.25
C PRO A 502 -16.22 4.18 1.64
N GLU A 503 -17.34 3.85 0.98
CA GLU A 503 -18.68 4.30 1.37
C GLU A 503 -19.55 3.10 1.79
N PRO A 504 -19.39 2.59 3.04
CA PRO A 504 -20.08 1.38 3.49
C PRO A 504 -21.60 1.45 3.31
N ASP A 505 -22.22 2.63 3.48
CA ASP A 505 -23.66 2.82 3.34
C ASP A 505 -24.23 2.41 1.97
N LEU A 506 -23.39 2.40 0.93
CA LEU A 506 -23.73 2.03 -0.45
C LEU A 506 -23.45 0.56 -0.77
N VAL A 507 -22.80 -0.17 0.14
CA VAL A 507 -22.38 -1.56 -0.09
C VAL A 507 -23.45 -2.53 0.43
N GLU A 508 -23.85 -3.46 -0.43
CA GLU A 508 -24.69 -4.60 -0.09
C GLU A 508 -23.98 -5.91 -0.50
N VAL A 509 -23.77 -6.79 0.48
CA VAL A 509 -23.13 -8.10 0.32
C VAL A 509 -24.14 -9.17 0.70
N GLY A 510 -24.50 -10.01 -0.26
CA GLY A 510 -25.48 -11.08 -0.07
C GLY A 510 -25.02 -12.16 0.93
N PRO A 511 -25.94 -12.97 1.48
CA PRO A 511 -25.59 -14.09 2.36
C PRO A 511 -24.63 -15.08 1.69
N GLY A 512 -23.65 -15.58 2.44
CA GLY A 512 -22.68 -16.58 1.96
C GLY A 512 -21.66 -16.08 0.92
N ALA A 513 -21.66 -14.79 0.56
CA ALA A 513 -20.70 -14.25 -0.38
C ALA A 513 -19.28 -14.18 0.22
N THR A 514 -18.28 -14.30 -0.66
CA THR A 514 -16.86 -14.16 -0.30
C THR A 514 -16.27 -12.90 -0.91
N ILE A 515 -15.62 -12.08 -0.08
CA ILE A 515 -14.75 -10.99 -0.50
C ILE A 515 -13.32 -11.39 -0.10
N SER A 516 -12.51 -11.78 -1.08
CA SER A 516 -11.16 -12.29 -0.87
C SER A 516 -10.13 -11.19 -0.60
N ARG A 517 -8.96 -11.60 -0.09
CA ARG A 517 -7.82 -10.70 0.16
C ARG A 517 -7.47 -9.86 -1.06
N GLY A 518 -7.01 -8.62 -0.83
CA GLY A 518 -6.63 -7.71 -1.89
C GLY A 518 -7.79 -7.11 -2.69
N CYS A 519 -9.04 -7.47 -2.39
CA CYS A 519 -10.22 -6.86 -3.00
C CYS A 519 -10.50 -5.48 -2.39
N VAL A 520 -10.87 -4.52 -3.23
CA VAL A 520 -11.43 -3.22 -2.83
C VAL A 520 -12.85 -3.15 -3.38
N VAL A 521 -13.85 -2.98 -2.51
CA VAL A 521 -15.25 -2.83 -2.92
C VAL A 521 -15.52 -1.33 -3.10
N GLN A 522 -14.99 -0.80 -4.20
CA GLN A 522 -14.98 0.64 -4.46
C GLN A 522 -16.34 1.15 -4.95
N THR A 523 -16.85 2.19 -4.30
CA THR A 523 -18.19 2.77 -4.53
C THR A 523 -18.17 4.13 -5.22
N HIS A 524 -16.99 4.74 -5.39
CA HIS A 524 -16.81 6.02 -6.07
C HIS A 524 -15.72 5.94 -7.15
N LEU A 525 -15.66 6.92 -8.04
CA LEU A 525 -14.59 7.11 -9.02
C LEU A 525 -14.26 8.59 -9.07
N PHE A 526 -12.99 8.98 -8.91
CA PHE A 526 -12.58 10.40 -8.99
C PHE A 526 -12.44 10.92 -10.44
N HIS A 527 -13.20 10.36 -11.37
CA HIS A 527 -13.11 10.77 -12.77
C HIS A 527 -13.41 12.26 -12.88
N ASP A 528 -12.53 13.00 -13.56
CA ASP A 528 -12.64 14.46 -13.67
C ASP A 528 -12.66 15.24 -12.35
N ARG A 529 -12.18 14.61 -11.26
CA ARG A 529 -12.14 15.17 -9.90
C ARG A 529 -13.54 15.43 -9.34
N VAL A 530 -14.50 14.53 -9.61
CA VAL A 530 -15.90 14.53 -9.16
C VAL A 530 -16.26 13.20 -8.52
#